data_AF-A0AAW9NN52-F1
#
_entry.id   AF-A0AAW9NN52-F1
#
_cell.length_a   1.000
_cell.length_b   1.000
_cell.length_c   1.000
_cell.angle_alpha   90.00
_cell.angle_beta   90.00
_cell.angle_gamma   90.00
#
_symmetry.space_group_name_H-M   'P 1'
#
loop_
_entity.id
_entity.type
_entity.pdbx_description
1 polymer ?
#
loop_
_entity_poly.entity_id
_entity_poly.type
_entity_poly.pdbx_seq_one_letter_code
_entity_poly.pdbx_strand_id
1 'polypeptide(L)'
;MIQINTFKSYSFSRLLADSEIEFFLIVGLVEPDNFNEYWDGTGHQGVGYLVMFKNHKLTTIENLIYLLPNSKSTHSDIKRYTYHFAERMISADMYNYDVQFKIKKTSILGNSIGPPYIDFIRSIVGNDVPAALLKDIAI
;
A
#
# COMPACT_ATOMS: atom_id res chain seq x y z
N MET A 1 -7.99 -12.56 -25.85
CA MET A 1 -7.88 -13.02 -24.45
C MET A 1 -7.01 -12.02 -23.71
N ILE A 2 -7.51 -11.40 -22.63
CA ILE A 2 -6.73 -10.44 -21.84
C ILE A 2 -5.86 -11.25 -20.89
N GLN A 3 -4.53 -11.20 -21.10
CA GLN A 3 -3.56 -11.92 -20.28
C GLN A 3 -3.57 -11.34 -18.85
N ILE A 4 -3.79 -12.20 -17.86
CA ILE A 4 -3.71 -11.88 -16.44
C ILE A 4 -2.21 -11.85 -16.11
N ASN A 5 -1.66 -10.66 -15.84
CA ASN A 5 -0.28 -10.55 -15.37
C ASN A 5 -0.19 -11.25 -14.01
N THR A 6 0.57 -12.34 -13.95
CA THR A 6 0.77 -13.10 -12.72
C THR A 6 2.07 -12.60 -12.08
N PHE A 7 1.99 -11.98 -10.89
CA PHE A 7 3.18 -11.51 -10.17
C PHE A 7 3.82 -12.67 -9.41
N LYS A 8 5.14 -12.86 -9.56
CA LYS A 8 5.87 -13.89 -8.80
C LYS A 8 6.32 -13.42 -7.42
N SER A 9 6.46 -12.11 -7.24
CA SER A 9 6.89 -11.50 -5.98
C SER A 9 6.41 -10.06 -5.87
N TYR A 10 6.51 -9.52 -4.66
CA TYR A 10 6.10 -8.16 -4.33
C TYR A 10 7.23 -7.43 -3.59
N SER A 11 7.38 -6.14 -3.90
CA SER A 11 8.27 -5.22 -3.20
C SER A 11 7.44 -4.19 -2.44
N PHE A 12 7.99 -3.70 -1.33
CA PHE A 12 7.34 -2.73 -0.45
C PHE A 12 8.28 -1.54 -0.27
N SER A 13 7.88 -0.37 -0.76
CA SER A 13 8.66 0.86 -0.66
C SER A 13 8.02 1.80 0.35
N ARG A 14 8.71 2.08 1.46
CA ARG A 14 8.27 3.07 2.45
C ARG A 14 8.38 4.47 1.84
N LEU A 15 7.25 5.17 1.66
CA LEU A 15 7.28 6.55 1.13
C LEU A 15 7.09 7.61 2.23
N LEU A 16 6.48 7.24 3.36
CA LEU A 16 6.36 8.09 4.54
C LEU A 16 6.52 7.23 5.80
N ALA A 17 7.25 7.75 6.77
CA ALA A 17 7.20 7.27 8.14
C ALA A 17 7.22 8.46 9.08
N ASP A 18 6.16 8.57 9.86
CA ASP A 18 5.99 9.50 10.95
C ASP A 18 5.55 8.74 12.20
N SER A 19 5.62 9.39 13.36
CA SER A 19 5.11 8.86 14.62
C SER A 19 3.63 8.45 14.59
N GLU A 20 2.85 8.99 13.64
CA GLU A 20 1.40 8.81 13.55
C GLU A 20 0.96 7.90 12.40
N ILE A 21 1.75 7.86 11.32
CA ILE A 21 1.42 7.14 10.09
C ILE A 21 2.67 6.62 9.39
N GLU A 22 2.60 5.38 8.94
CA GLU A 22 3.54 4.81 7.97
C GLU A 22 2.82 4.43 6.68
N PHE A 23 3.46 4.74 5.57
CA PHE A 23 2.96 4.48 4.23
C PHE A 23 3.94 3.65 3.42
N PHE A 24 3.46 2.55 2.86
CA PHE A 24 4.23 1.69 1.98
C PHE A 24 3.52 1.49 0.64
N LEU A 25 4.20 1.80 -0.45
CA LEU A 25 3.78 1.41 -1.79
C LEU A 25 4.04 -0.08 -2.00
N ILE A 26 3.03 -0.80 -2.51
CA ILE A 26 3.14 -2.21 -2.87
C ILE A 26 3.32 -2.30 -4.39
N VAL A 27 4.43 -2.92 -4.79
CA VAL A 27 4.81 -3.08 -6.19
C VAL A 27 4.86 -4.56 -6.52
N GLY A 28 4.09 -4.99 -7.50
CA GLY A 28 4.19 -6.34 -8.07
C GLY A 28 5.36 -6.41 -9.05
N LEU A 29 6.20 -7.43 -8.92
CA LEU A 29 7.31 -7.69 -9.85
C LEU A 29 6.82 -8.60 -10.97
N VAL A 30 6.88 -8.10 -12.20
CA VAL A 30 6.48 -8.82 -13.42
C VAL A 30 7.70 -9.53 -13.99
N GLU A 31 7.53 -10.75 -14.49
CA GLU A 31 8.59 -11.40 -15.24
C GLU A 31 8.91 -10.61 -16.51
N PRO A 32 10.20 -10.30 -16.78
CA PRO A 32 10.60 -9.57 -17.97
C PRO A 32 10.09 -10.18 -19.28
N ASP A 33 9.91 -11.50 -19.30
CA ASP A 33 9.49 -12.28 -20.47
C ASP A 33 7.98 -12.22 -20.76
N ASN A 34 7.18 -11.60 -19.87
CA ASN A 34 5.72 -11.50 -20.01
C ASN A 34 5.29 -10.09 -20.46
N PHE A 35 5.86 -9.66 -21.59
CA PHE A 35 5.64 -8.35 -22.20
C PHE A 35 4.20 -8.22 -22.72
N ASN A 36 3.46 -7.21 -22.25
CA ASN A 36 2.26 -6.73 -22.94
C ASN A 36 2.42 -5.24 -23.30
N GLU A 37 1.76 -4.84 -24.37
CA GLU A 37 1.82 -3.52 -25.02
C GLU A 37 1.40 -2.31 -24.15
N TYR A 38 0.93 -2.54 -22.92
CA TYR A 38 0.60 -1.50 -21.93
C TYR A 38 1.60 -1.45 -20.75
N TRP A 39 2.76 -2.08 -20.92
CA TRP A 39 3.81 -2.21 -19.91
C TRP A 39 4.91 -1.16 -20.13
N ASP A 40 5.38 -0.52 -19.05
CA ASP A 40 6.37 0.57 -19.10
C ASP A 40 7.83 0.09 -19.17
N GLY A 41 8.05 -1.22 -19.29
CA GLY A 41 9.37 -1.83 -19.43
C GLY A 41 10.17 -1.97 -18.14
N THR A 42 9.63 -1.56 -16.99
CA THR A 42 10.43 -1.45 -15.75
C THR A 42 10.51 -2.74 -14.93
N GLY A 43 9.72 -3.78 -15.22
CA GLY A 43 9.65 -4.96 -14.32
C GLY A 43 8.77 -4.76 -13.09
N HIS A 44 8.19 -3.58 -12.90
CA HIS A 44 7.52 -3.15 -11.67
C HIS A 44 6.13 -2.60 -11.98
N GLN A 45 5.11 -2.98 -11.21
CA GLN A 45 3.76 -2.42 -11.33
C GLN A 45 3.22 -2.05 -9.95
N GLY A 46 2.78 -0.80 -9.76
CA GLY A 46 2.04 -0.41 -8.56
C GLY A 46 0.72 -1.19 -8.47
N VAL A 47 0.56 -2.01 -7.43
CA VAL A 47 -0.63 -2.86 -7.25
C VAL A 47 -1.50 -2.41 -6.07
N GLY A 48 -0.94 -1.65 -5.15
CA GLY A 48 -1.61 -1.24 -3.94
C GLY A 48 -0.71 -0.45 -3.02
N TYR A 49 -1.19 -0.20 -1.81
CA TYR A 49 -0.40 0.35 -0.73
C TYR A 49 -0.90 -0.14 0.62
N LEU A 50 0.02 -0.17 1.58
CA LEU A 50 -0.25 -0.44 2.98
C LEU A 50 -0.16 0.89 3.74
N VAL A 51 -1.20 1.21 4.50
CA VAL A 51 -1.20 2.32 5.45
C VAL A 51 -1.33 1.75 6.85
N MET A 52 -0.40 2.13 7.72
CA MET A 52 -0.40 1.76 9.13
C MET A 52 -0.49 3.07 9.92
N PHE A 53 -1.50 3.23 10.76
CA PHE A 53 -1.67 4.49 11.49
C PHE A 53 -2.30 4.32 12.86
N LYS A 54 -2.05 5.29 13.74
CA LYS A 54 -2.70 5.39 15.05
C LYS A 54 -4.06 6.07 14.90
N ASN A 55 -5.13 5.31 15.10
CA ASN A 55 -6.48 5.84 15.18
C ASN A 55 -6.75 6.38 16.58
N HIS A 56 -6.58 7.69 16.78
CA HIS A 56 -6.77 8.32 18.10
C HIS A 56 -8.22 8.29 18.58
N LYS A 57 -9.19 8.23 17.66
CA LYS A 57 -10.61 8.15 18.01
C LYS A 57 -10.96 6.81 18.65
N LEU A 58 -10.38 5.73 18.13
CA LEU A 58 -10.59 4.38 18.63
C LEU A 58 -9.51 3.92 19.61
N THR A 59 -8.46 4.72 19.81
CA THR A 59 -7.27 4.38 20.61
C THR A 59 -6.61 3.07 20.16
N THR A 60 -6.60 2.82 18.85
CA THR A 60 -6.08 1.59 18.23
C THR A 60 -5.10 1.89 17.11
N ILE A 61 -4.34 0.87 16.71
CA ILE A 61 -3.58 0.88 15.47
C ILE A 61 -4.44 0.24 14.39
N GLU A 62 -4.52 0.86 13.21
CA GLU A 62 -5.18 0.27 12.04
C GLU A 62 -4.16 0.02 10.92
N ASN A 63 -4.22 -1.19 10.37
CA ASN A 63 -3.43 -1.60 9.22
C ASN A 63 -4.37 -1.83 8.04
N LEU A 64 -4.28 -0.99 7.03
CA LEU A 64 -5.18 -0.98 5.89
C LEU A 64 -4.40 -1.27 4.60
N ILE A 65 -4.80 -2.33 3.90
CA ILE A 65 -4.27 -2.68 2.59
C ILE A 65 -5.24 -2.14 1.55
N TYR A 66 -4.80 -1.21 0.73
CA TYR A 66 -5.57 -0.66 -0.36
C TYR A 66 -5.07 -1.22 -1.69
N LEU A 67 -6.01 -1.70 -2.50
CA LEU A 67 -5.72 -2.23 -3.82
C LEU A 67 -6.04 -1.18 -4.88
N LEU A 68 -5.09 -0.92 -5.77
CA LEU A 68 -5.31 0.03 -6.86
C LEU A 68 -6.32 -0.54 -7.86
N PRO A 69 -7.25 0.28 -8.39
CA PRO A 69 -8.34 -0.19 -9.26
C PRO A 69 -7.88 -0.95 -10.50
N ASN A 70 -6.68 -0.64 -11.01
CA ASN A 70 -6.12 -1.22 -12.22
C ASN A 70 -5.20 -2.43 -11.96
N SER A 71 -5.06 -2.88 -10.70
CA SER A 71 -4.22 -4.04 -10.40
C SER A 71 -4.90 -5.33 -10.89
N LYS A 72 -4.26 -6.05 -11.81
CA LYS A 72 -4.74 -7.34 -12.35
C LYS A 72 -4.41 -8.53 -11.43
N SER A 73 -3.90 -8.25 -10.23
CA SER A 73 -3.41 -9.21 -9.25
C SER A 73 -4.54 -9.93 -8.53
N THR A 74 -4.34 -11.20 -8.19
CA THR A 74 -5.21 -11.96 -7.29
C THR A 74 -5.14 -11.36 -5.88
N HIS A 75 -6.29 -10.96 -5.34
CA HIS A 75 -6.40 -10.36 -4.00
C HIS A 75 -5.71 -11.20 -2.90
N SER A 76 -5.62 -12.52 -3.08
CA SER A 76 -5.02 -13.47 -2.14
C SER A 76 -3.50 -13.30 -1.98
N ASP A 77 -2.77 -13.05 -3.07
CA ASP A 77 -1.31 -13.00 -3.03
C ASP A 77 -0.83 -11.69 -2.41
N ILE A 78 -1.41 -10.56 -2.84
CA ILE A 78 -1.10 -9.25 -2.22
C ILE A 78 -1.37 -9.32 -0.72
N LYS A 79 -2.51 -9.88 -0.31
CA LYS A 79 -2.83 -10.04 1.11
C LYS A 79 -1.74 -10.83 1.84
N ARG A 80 -1.41 -12.03 1.34
CA ARG A 80 -0.41 -12.92 1.96
C ARG A 80 0.95 -12.25 2.11
N TYR A 81 1.48 -11.65 1.04
CA TYR A 81 2.80 -11.03 1.08
C TYR A 81 2.82 -9.75 1.93
N THR A 82 1.74 -8.96 1.91
CA THR A 82 1.64 -7.76 2.75
C THR A 82 1.57 -8.10 4.23
N TYR A 83 0.86 -9.17 4.59
CA TYR A 83 0.86 -9.70 5.96
C TYR A 83 2.27 -10.06 6.41
N HIS A 84 2.99 -10.89 5.63
CA HIS A 84 4.36 -11.29 5.97
C HIS A 84 5.34 -10.11 6.05
N PHE A 85 5.18 -9.12 5.18
CA PHE A 85 5.99 -7.90 5.23
C PHE A 85 5.73 -7.13 6.53
N ALA A 86 4.45 -6.84 6.82
CA ALA A 86 4.08 -6.04 7.95
C ALA A 86 4.39 -6.72 9.30
N GLU A 87 4.18 -8.04 9.44
CA GLU A 87 4.61 -8.81 10.62
C GLU A 87 6.10 -8.60 10.95
N ARG A 88 6.95 -8.38 9.94
CA ARG A 88 8.38 -8.15 10.13
C ARG A 88 8.77 -6.68 10.30
N MET A 89 7.89 -5.76 9.95
CA MET A 89 8.16 -4.31 9.91
C MET A 89 7.47 -3.53 11.02
N ILE A 90 6.44 -4.10 11.64
CA ILE A 90 5.76 -3.54 12.81
C ILE A 90 6.82 -3.31 13.90
N SER A 91 7.00 -2.05 14.28
CA SER A 91 7.92 -1.66 15.34
C SER A 91 7.51 -2.31 16.66
N ALA A 92 8.47 -2.54 17.57
CA ALA A 92 8.21 -3.17 18.86
C ALA A 92 7.13 -2.44 19.68
N ASP A 93 6.99 -1.13 19.49
CA ASP A 93 5.95 -0.30 20.13
C ASP A 93 4.53 -0.64 19.65
N MET A 94 4.41 -1.20 18.45
CA MET A 94 3.13 -1.59 17.83
C MET A 94 2.80 -3.08 18.07
N TYR A 95 3.73 -3.87 18.63
CA TYR A 95 3.61 -5.31 18.85
C TYR A 95 2.57 -5.69 19.92
N ASN A 96 2.22 -4.76 20.81
CA ASN A 96 1.23 -4.96 21.87
C ASN A 96 -0.23 -4.82 21.37
N TYR A 97 -0.43 -4.47 20.09
CA TYR A 97 -1.74 -4.30 19.50
C TYR A 97 -2.08 -5.49 18.59
N ASP A 98 -3.32 -5.98 18.64
CA ASP A 98 -3.80 -7.04 17.76
C ASP A 98 -3.76 -6.57 16.30
N VAL A 99 -2.79 -7.08 15.54
CA VAL A 99 -2.49 -6.65 14.18
C VAL A 99 -3.50 -7.28 13.22
N GLN A 100 -4.67 -6.65 13.09
CA GLN A 100 -5.68 -7.03 12.11
C GLN A 100 -5.54 -6.16 10.86
N PHE A 101 -5.42 -6.79 9.68
CA PHE A 101 -5.39 -6.07 8.40
C PHE A 101 -6.77 -6.06 7.77
N LYS A 102 -7.22 -4.88 7.35
CA LYS A 102 -8.46 -4.75 6.58
C LYS A 102 -8.09 -4.42 5.13
N ILE A 103 -8.69 -5.15 4.19
CA ILE A 103 -8.56 -4.83 2.76
C ILE A 103 -9.64 -3.82 2.42
N LYS A 104 -9.24 -2.70 1.82
CA LYS A 104 -10.15 -1.68 1.31
C LYS A 104 -9.92 -1.45 -0.19
N LYS A 105 -10.98 -1.03 -0.87
CA LYS A 105 -10.87 -0.48 -2.22
C LYS A 105 -10.61 1.01 -2.10
N THR A 106 -9.74 1.54 -2.95
CA THR A 106 -9.50 2.98 -3.05
C THR A 106 -10.01 3.50 -4.40
N SER A 107 -10.36 4.78 -4.44
CA SER A 107 -10.60 5.54 -5.69
C SER A 107 -9.31 6.17 -6.25
N ILE A 108 -8.19 6.07 -5.51
CA ILE A 108 -6.92 6.67 -5.91
C ILE A 108 -6.35 5.91 -7.11
N LEU A 109 -5.99 6.66 -8.16
CA LEU A 109 -5.48 6.10 -9.41
C LEU A 109 -3.97 5.84 -9.30
N GLY A 110 -3.55 4.64 -9.73
CA GLY A 110 -2.15 4.22 -9.70
C GLY A 110 -1.25 4.85 -10.76
N ASN A 111 -1.84 5.60 -11.70
CA ASN A 111 -1.15 6.13 -12.89
C ASN A 111 -0.23 7.32 -12.56
N SER A 112 -0.30 7.86 -11.33
CA SER A 112 0.39 9.08 -10.89
C SER A 112 1.45 8.82 -9.82
N ILE A 113 1.88 7.57 -9.63
CA ILE A 113 2.84 7.21 -8.58
C ILE A 113 4.25 7.48 -9.10
N GLY A 114 4.71 8.72 -8.95
CA GLY A 114 6.06 9.15 -9.30
C GLY A 114 6.61 10.17 -8.30
N PRO A 115 7.95 10.32 -8.19
CA PRO A 115 8.52 11.39 -7.42
C PRO A 115 8.11 12.77 -7.99
N PRO A 116 7.81 13.77 -7.15
CA PRO A 116 7.70 13.69 -5.69
C PRO A 116 6.39 13.00 -5.25
N TYR A 117 6.47 12.02 -4.35
CA TYR A 117 5.33 11.21 -3.90
C TYR A 117 4.33 11.96 -3.00
N ILE A 118 4.55 13.25 -2.75
CA ILE A 118 3.82 14.04 -1.75
C ILE A 118 2.34 14.19 -2.09
N ASP A 119 2.01 14.43 -3.36
CA ASP A 119 0.62 14.60 -3.78
C ASP A 119 -0.16 13.28 -3.71
N PHE A 120 0.54 12.18 -4.00
CA PHE A 120 -0.02 10.84 -3.83
C PHE A 120 -0.30 10.55 -2.35
N ILE A 121 0.65 10.81 -1.45
CA ILE A 121 0.48 10.65 0.00
C ILE A 121 -0.67 11.53 0.51
N ARG A 122 -0.75 12.79 0.10
CA ARG A 122 -1.86 13.70 0.45
C ARG A 122 -3.21 13.17 -0.02
N SER A 123 -3.28 12.57 -1.22
CA SER A 123 -4.52 11.98 -1.71
C SER A 123 -5.00 10.81 -0.84
N ILE A 124 -4.07 10.03 -0.28
CA ILE A 124 -4.37 8.91 0.62
C ILE A 124 -4.87 9.43 1.98
N VAL A 125 -4.20 10.43 2.57
CA VAL A 125 -4.64 11.04 3.83
C VAL A 125 -5.96 11.82 3.66
N GLY A 126 -6.20 12.42 2.50
CA GLY A 126 -7.45 13.13 2.23
C GLY A 126 -8.65 12.20 2.08
N ASN A 127 -8.48 11.07 1.38
CA ASN A 127 -9.59 10.21 0.98
C ASN A 127 -9.73 8.93 1.82
N ASP A 128 -8.60 8.26 2.07
CA ASP A 128 -8.59 6.90 2.61
C ASP A 128 -8.31 6.84 4.11
N VAL A 129 -7.50 7.78 4.63
CA VAL A 129 -7.20 7.91 6.06
C VAL A 129 -7.42 9.35 6.52
N PRO A 130 -8.66 9.72 6.87
CA PRO A 130 -9.00 11.10 7.22
C PRO A 130 -8.07 11.66 8.31
N ALA A 131 -7.54 12.87 8.08
CA ALA A 131 -6.67 13.56 9.04
C ALA A 131 -7.29 13.67 10.45
N ALA A 132 -8.63 13.69 10.56
CA ALA A 132 -9.34 13.69 11.83
C ALA A 132 -9.14 12.42 12.68
N LEU A 133 -8.61 11.34 12.11
CA LEU A 133 -8.25 10.11 12.82
C LEU A 133 -6.79 10.13 13.31
N LEU A 134 -6.02 11.13 12.90
CA LEU A 134 -4.58 11.27 13.10
C LEU A 134 -4.32 12.49 13.99
N LYS A 135 -3.19 12.50 14.70
CA LYS A 135 -2.71 13.69 15.42
C LYS A 135 -1.62 14.36 14.57
N ASP A 136 -1.60 15.69 14.53
CA ASP A 136 -0.57 16.55 13.92
C ASP A 136 0.41 15.86 12.95
N ILE A 137 0.07 15.79 11.66
CA ILE A 137 0.97 15.24 10.63
C ILE A 137 1.62 16.37 9.85
N ALA A 138 2.95 16.43 9.84
CA ALA A 138 3.69 17.28 8.92
C ALA A 138 3.88 16.54 7.58
N ILE A 139 3.05 16.87 6.56
CA ILE A 139 3.13 16.34 5.19
C ILE A 139 3.61 17.41 4.20
#